data_AF-A0A6L2PK33-F1
#
_entry.id   AF-A0A6L2PK33-F1
#
_cell.length_a   1.000
_cell.length_b   1.000
_cell.length_c   1.000
_cell.angle_alpha   90.00
_cell.angle_beta   90.00
_cell.angle_gamma   90.00
#
_symmetry.space_group_name_H-M   'P 1'
#
loop_
_entity.id
_entity.type
_entity.pdbx_description
1 polymer ?
#
loop_
_entity_poly.entity_id
_entity_poly.type
_entity_poly.pdbx_seq_one_letter_code
_entity_poly.pdbx_strand_id
1 'polypeptide(L)' 'MKPAIRPKRRKRQDSVFFLQDNARPHTAALTTATLPKLKWDVLPHAAYSPDSAQSGYHLFGSMKG' A
#
# COMPACT_ATOMS: atom_id res chain seq x y z
N MET A 1 -12.57 -33.90 -32.63
CA MET A 1 -12.51 -32.51 -32.15
C MET A 1 -11.73 -32.47 -30.84
N LYS A 2 -10.65 -31.68 -30.72
CA LYS A 2 -9.87 -31.58 -29.47
C LYS A 2 -10.40 -30.40 -28.65
N PRO A 3 -10.69 -30.54 -27.35
CA PRO A 3 -11.11 -29.41 -26.54
C PRO A 3 -9.94 -28.44 -26.34
N ALA A 4 -10.18 -27.15 -26.62
CA ALA A 4 -9.23 -26.08 -26.35
C ALA A 4 -9.28 -25.73 -24.86
N ILE A 5 -8.54 -26.49 -24.04
CA ILE A 5 -8.38 -26.17 -22.62
C ILE A 5 -7.53 -24.91 -22.52
N ARG A 6 -8.17 -23.76 -22.28
CA ARG A 6 -7.46 -22.50 -22.01
C ARG A 6 -6.99 -22.54 -20.56
N PRO A 7 -5.68 -22.59 -20.27
CA PRO A 7 -5.21 -22.61 -18.90
C PRO A 7 -5.63 -21.30 -18.23
N LYS A 8 -6.30 -21.43 -17.07
CA LYS A 8 -6.65 -20.29 -16.23
C LYS A 8 -5.34 -19.63 -15.78
N ARG A 9 -5.07 -18.41 -16.26
CA ARG A 9 -3.91 -17.63 -15.83
C ARG A 9 -3.95 -17.55 -14.30
N ARG A 10 -2.92 -18.06 -13.62
CA ARG A 10 -2.76 -17.88 -12.18
C ARG A 10 -2.74 -16.37 -11.94
N LYS A 11 -3.61 -15.84 -11.06
CA LYS A 11 -3.51 -14.44 -10.62
C LYS A 11 -2.12 -14.27 -10.04
N ARG A 12 -1.32 -13.40 -10.64
CA ARG A 12 -0.06 -12.97 -10.07
C ARG A 12 -0.40 -12.30 -8.74
N GLN A 13 0.24 -12.73 -7.65
CA GLN A 13 0.22 -11.93 -6.43
C GLN A 13 1.15 -10.76 -6.70
N ASP A 14 0.61 -9.67 -7.22
CA ASP A 14 1.35 -8.43 -7.38
C ASP A 14 1.66 -7.87 -5.99
N SER A 15 2.84 -7.28 -5.82
CA SER A 15 3.20 -6.62 -4.57
C SER A 15 2.27 -5.43 -4.33
N VAL A 16 2.00 -5.15 -3.05
CA VAL A 16 1.16 -4.01 -2.67
C VAL A 16 2.05 -2.79 -2.50
N PHE A 17 1.75 -1.70 -3.20
CA PHE A 17 2.36 -0.41 -2.91
C PHE A 17 1.68 0.22 -1.71
N PHE A 18 2.44 0.47 -0.65
CA PHE A 18 1.96 0.96 0.62
C PHE A 18 2.41 2.40 0.86
N LEU A 19 1.46 3.32 0.97
CA LEU A 19 1.70 4.73 1.29
C LEU A 19 1.25 4.99 2.73
N GLN A 20 2.19 5.42 3.57
CA GLN A 20 1.94 5.85 4.95
C GLN A 20 2.73 7.14 5.22
N ASP A 21 2.32 7.89 6.25
CA ASP A 21 3.13 9.03 6.71
C ASP A 21 4.40 8.55 7.44
N ASN A 22 5.27 9.50 7.78
CA ASN A 22 6.53 9.21 8.48
C ASN A 22 6.38 9.28 10.01
N ALA A 23 5.18 9.05 10.58
CA ALA A 23 5.05 9.11 12.04
C ALA A 23 5.91 8.03 12.73
N ARG A 24 6.29 8.28 13.99
CA ARG A 24 7.24 7.44 14.74
C ARG A 24 6.80 5.96 14.84
N PRO A 25 5.51 5.61 15.02
CA PRO A 25 5.08 4.21 15.00
C PRO A 25 5.24 3.54 13.62
N HIS A 26 5.09 4.30 12.53
CA HIS A 26 5.17 3.82 11.15
C HIS A 26 6.62 3.57 10.69
N THR A 27 7.56 4.33 11.26
CA THR A 27 9.02 4.20 11.02
C THR A 27 9.74 3.35 12.07
N ALA A 28 9.02 2.83 13.08
CA ALA A 28 9.59 1.96 14.09
C ALA A 28 10.14 0.66 13.48
N ALA A 29 11.23 0.16 14.03
CA ALA A 29 11.93 -1.03 13.52
C ALA A 29 11.03 -2.26 13.37
N LEU A 30 10.10 -2.44 14.31
CA LEU A 30 9.13 -3.53 14.27
C LEU A 30 8.21 -3.42 13.05
N THR A 31 7.70 -2.22 12.76
CA THR A 31 6.83 -1.93 11.62
C THR A 31 7.59 -2.05 10.30
N THR A 32 8.81 -1.54 10.21
CA THR A 32 9.61 -1.68 8.99
C THR A 32 9.98 -3.14 8.71
N ALA A 33 10.11 -3.98 9.74
CA ALA A 33 10.42 -5.40 9.60
C ALA A 33 9.21 -6.28 9.19
N THR A 34 7.97 -5.79 9.36
CA THR A 34 6.77 -6.54 8.95
C THR A 34 6.42 -6.31 7.48
N LEU A 35 6.76 -5.16 6.89
CA LEU A 35 6.41 -4.80 5.51
C LEU A 35 6.99 -5.78 4.47
N PRO A 36 8.25 -6.24 4.55
CA PRO A 36 8.77 -7.27 3.65
C PRO A 36 8.07 -8.63 3.82
N LYS A 37 7.66 -8.98 5.04
CA LYS A 37 6.94 -10.24 5.33
C LYS A 37 5.56 -10.25 4.67
N LEU A 38 4.96 -9.07 4.52
CA LEU A 38 3.68 -8.87 3.83
C LEU A 38 3.83 -8.73 2.30
N LYS A 39 5.07 -8.66 1.79
CA LYS A 39 5.40 -8.35 0.38
C LYS A 39 4.84 -6.98 -0.05
N TRP A 40 4.97 -6.00 0.85
CA TRP A 40 4.52 -4.64 0.61
C TRP A 40 5.72 -3.74 0.29
N ASP A 41 5.63 -3.05 -0.84
CA ASP A 41 6.61 -2.07 -1.29
C ASP A 41 6.21 -0.70 -0.74
N VAL A 42 7.03 -0.15 0.16
CA VAL A 42 6.75 1.13 0.79
C VAL A 42 7.08 2.26 -0.18
N LEU A 43 6.11 3.13 -0.46
CA LEU A 43 6.32 4.31 -1.28
C LEU A 43 7.02 5.41 -0.44
N PRO A 44 8.00 6.14 -1.01
CA PRO A 44 8.62 7.25 -0.32
C PRO A 44 7.59 8.36 -0.05
N HIS A 45 7.56 8.86 1.18
CA HIS A 45 6.70 9.98 1.59
C HIS A 45 7.57 11.15 2.06
N ALA A 46 7.28 12.35 1.56
CA ALA A 46 7.97 13.56 1.98
C ALA A 46 7.62 13.90 3.43
N ALA A 47 8.59 14.34 4.23
CA ALA A 47 8.31 14.81 5.58
C ALA A 47 7.38 16.04 5.54
N TYR A 48 6.37 16.06 6.42
CA TYR A 48 5.44 17.19 6.57
C TYR A 48 4.70 17.59 5.29
N SER A 49 4.14 16.62 4.57
CA SER A 49 3.23 16.89 3.45
C SER A 49 1.81 16.41 3.75
N PRO A 50 1.04 17.15 4.59
CA PRO A 50 -0.35 16.80 4.93
C PRO A 50 -1.24 16.63 3.70
N ASP A 51 -0.98 17.40 2.64
CA ASP A 51 -1.72 17.34 1.37
C ASP A 51 -1.37 16.12 0.51
N SER A 52 -0.29 15.40 0.81
CA SER A 52 0.13 14.21 0.03
C SER A 52 -0.39 12.88 0.58
N ALA A 53 -0.97 12.88 1.78
CA ALA A 53 -1.69 11.73 2.27
C ALA A 53 -3.12 11.77 1.71
N GLN A 54 -3.42 10.89 0.75
CA GLN A 54 -4.78 10.78 0.19
C GLN A 54 -5.85 10.59 1.28
N SER A 55 -5.52 9.92 2.40
CA SER A 55 -6.42 9.78 3.55
C SER A 55 -6.63 11.11 4.29
N GLY A 56 -5.57 11.88 4.54
CA GLY A 56 -5.60 13.18 5.22
C GLY A 56 -6.51 14.18 4.51
N TYR A 57 -6.28 14.38 3.22
CA TYR A 57 -6.97 15.39 2.43
C TYR A 57 -8.36 14.94 1.95
N HIS A 58 -8.48 13.77 1.32
CA HIS A 58 -9.76 13.37 0.72
C HIS A 58 -10.69 12.69 1.72
N LEU A 59 -10.20 11.67 2.43
CA LEU A 59 -11.05 10.86 3.31
C LEU A 59 -11.45 11.64 4.56
N PHE A 60 -10.47 12.12 5.34
CA PHE A 60 -10.73 12.84 6.58
C PHE A 60 -11.21 14.27 6.35
N GLY A 61 -10.81 14.91 5.25
CA GLY A 61 -11.38 16.20 4.85
C GLY A 61 -12.89 16.12 4.60
N SER A 62 -13.35 15.06 3.93
CA SER A 62 -14.80 14.84 3.68
C SER A 62 -15.57 14.40 4.92
N MET A 63 -14.88 13.91 5.97
CA MET A 63 -15.50 13.52 7.24
C MET A 63 -15.63 14.69 8.22
N LYS A 64 -14.90 15.80 7.98
CA LYS A 64 -15.07 17.04 8.72
C LYS A 64 -16.26 17.80 8.13
N GLY A 65 -17.46 17.46 8.62
CA GLY A 65 -18.66 18.26 8.45
C GLY A 65 -18.62 19.53 9.28
#